data_AF-A0A2T4NNF6-F1
#
_entry.id   AF-A0A2T4NNF6-F1
#
_cell.length_a   1.000
_cell.length_b   1.000
_cell.length_c   1.000
_cell.angle_alpha   90.00
_cell.angle_beta   90.00
_cell.angle_gamma   90.00
#
_symmetry.space_group_name_H-M   'P 1'
#
loop_
_entity.id
_entity.type
_entity.pdbx_description
1 polymer ?
#
loop_
_entity_poly.entity_id
_entity_poly.type
_entity_poly.pdbx_seq_one_letter_code
_entity_poly.pdbx_strand_id
1 'polypeptide(L)'
;MTSTPPGALPPERARLASALRELRTGTGLSLAALAAKTTFSKSSWERYLNGKTLPPGQAVRELCRLAGEPEGRCLALWELAEAEWSGRGAPARTDPPEAGAAEAGRAGGGGGAVLAVIASVCALAAGGLSVVLVLLVGQSADSGPGAPSSAVPSPRCRAAGCEGRNPMQMKCGTDPRTLASHRTTGGAHLELRYSARCGAGWARMWSTRIGDRLELKAADGGPAHSARIGDGAAAQSYVYTPMTEARPGTTIQACFRPVAGGGRECFDARV
;
A
#
# COMPACT_ATOMS: atom_id res chain seq x y z
N MET A 1 -10.30 -28.88 -8.28
CA MET A 1 -10.05 -27.43 -8.16
C MET A 1 -10.61 -27.01 -6.81
N THR A 2 -9.75 -26.83 -5.81
CA THR A 2 -10.16 -26.46 -4.46
C THR A 2 -10.40 -24.95 -4.38
N SER A 3 -11.66 -24.56 -4.33
CA SER A 3 -12.08 -23.16 -4.10
C SER A 3 -11.65 -22.73 -2.71
N THR A 4 -10.79 -21.71 -2.65
CA THR A 4 -10.39 -21.04 -1.40
C THR A 4 -11.59 -20.34 -0.76
N PRO A 5 -11.85 -20.52 0.55
CA PRO A 5 -12.94 -19.84 1.25
C PRO A 5 -12.66 -18.33 1.44
N PRO A 6 -13.70 -17.48 1.48
CA PRO A 6 -13.55 -16.03 1.62
C PRO A 6 -12.99 -15.68 3.00
N GLY A 7 -11.79 -15.11 3.03
CA GLY A 7 -11.08 -14.69 4.24
C GLY A 7 -9.70 -15.32 4.42
N ALA A 8 -9.41 -16.43 3.72
CA ALA A 8 -8.06 -17.00 3.68
C ALA A 8 -7.17 -16.21 2.70
N LEU A 9 -5.96 -15.83 3.15
CA LEU A 9 -4.94 -15.36 2.22
C LEU A 9 -4.70 -16.44 1.15
N PRO A 10 -4.59 -16.09 -0.14
CA PRO A 10 -4.16 -17.02 -1.17
C PRO A 10 -2.90 -17.77 -0.71
N PRO A 11 -2.81 -19.10 -0.92
CA PRO A 11 -1.80 -19.94 -0.28
C PRO A 11 -0.37 -19.48 -0.59
N GLU A 12 -0.12 -18.92 -1.77
CA GLU A 12 1.16 -18.37 -2.21
C GLU A 12 1.52 -17.09 -1.42
N ARG A 13 0.53 -16.25 -1.12
CA ARG A 13 0.72 -15.04 -0.28
C ARG A 13 1.01 -15.39 1.17
N ALA A 14 0.34 -16.40 1.70
CA ALA A 14 0.61 -16.90 3.04
C ALA A 14 2.04 -17.48 3.13
N ARG A 15 2.47 -18.24 2.13
CA ARG A 15 3.82 -18.80 2.01
C ARG A 15 4.89 -17.71 1.93
N LEU A 16 4.71 -16.71 1.06
CA LEU A 16 5.63 -15.58 0.95
C LEU A 16 5.73 -14.81 2.28
N ALA A 17 4.58 -14.51 2.91
CA ALA A 17 4.58 -13.81 4.19
C ALA A 17 5.30 -14.60 5.29
N SER A 18 5.16 -15.93 5.33
CA SER A 18 5.91 -16.79 6.25
C SER A 18 7.42 -16.73 5.99
N ALA A 19 7.84 -16.93 4.74
CA ALA A 19 9.25 -16.90 4.36
C ALA A 19 9.92 -15.56 4.69
N LEU A 20 9.23 -14.43 4.47
CA LEU A 20 9.77 -13.12 4.83
C LEU A 20 9.88 -12.92 6.36
N ARG A 21 8.97 -13.51 7.16
CA ARG A 21 9.11 -13.48 8.64
C ARG A 21 10.27 -14.34 9.10
N GLU A 22 10.49 -15.49 8.49
CA GLU A 22 11.64 -16.36 8.78
C GLU A 22 12.95 -15.65 8.44
N LEU A 23 13.06 -15.05 7.25
CA LEU A 23 14.21 -14.24 6.85
C LEU A 23 14.48 -13.10 7.82
N ARG A 24 13.44 -12.33 8.19
CA ARG A 24 13.58 -11.27 9.19
C ARG A 24 14.07 -11.83 10.53
N THR A 25 13.54 -12.95 10.97
CA THR A 25 13.96 -13.58 12.23
C THR A 25 15.44 -13.97 12.18
N GLY A 26 15.91 -14.50 11.05
CA GLY A 26 17.33 -14.80 10.82
C GLY A 26 18.25 -13.58 10.86
N THR A 27 17.76 -12.37 10.52
CA THR A 27 18.55 -11.14 10.66
C THR A 27 18.73 -10.67 12.12
N GLY A 28 17.88 -11.14 13.04
CA GLY A 28 17.81 -10.61 14.42
C GLY A 28 17.28 -9.18 14.54
N LEU A 29 16.78 -8.57 13.47
CA LEU A 29 16.37 -7.16 13.47
C LEU A 29 14.95 -6.95 14.01
N SER A 30 14.80 -5.94 14.88
CA SER A 30 13.48 -5.37 15.20
C SER A 30 12.85 -4.74 13.95
N LEU A 31 11.52 -4.58 13.92
CA LEU A 31 10.84 -3.89 12.81
C LEU A 31 11.36 -2.45 12.59
N ALA A 32 11.70 -1.75 13.68
CA ALA A 32 12.25 -0.40 13.61
C ALA A 32 13.68 -0.41 13.04
N ALA A 33 14.52 -1.37 13.45
CA ALA A 33 15.87 -1.51 12.92
C ALA A 33 15.87 -1.93 11.44
N LEU A 34 14.94 -2.81 11.04
CA LEU A 34 14.72 -3.18 9.64
C LEU A 34 14.34 -1.94 8.82
N ALA A 35 13.38 -1.14 9.28
CA ALA A 35 12.97 0.10 8.61
C ALA A 35 14.12 1.13 8.51
N ALA A 36 15.01 1.20 9.50
CA ALA A 36 16.16 2.11 9.46
C ALA A 36 17.26 1.66 8.48
N LYS A 37 17.38 0.35 8.22
CA LYS A 37 18.38 -0.24 7.32
C LYS A 37 17.88 -0.43 5.88
N THR A 38 16.62 -0.12 5.63
CA THR A 38 15.94 -0.33 4.34
C THR A 38 15.27 0.95 3.88
N THR A 39 14.76 0.94 2.66
CA THR A 39 14.06 2.09 2.06
C THR A 39 12.60 2.22 2.54
N PHE A 40 12.07 1.24 3.26
CA PHE A 40 10.66 1.14 3.65
C PHE A 40 10.41 1.44 5.14
N SER A 41 9.28 2.10 5.43
CA SER A 41 8.87 2.43 6.80
C SER A 41 8.48 1.19 7.63
N LYS A 42 8.50 1.34 8.97
CA LYS A 42 8.03 0.31 9.92
C LYS A 42 6.62 -0.21 9.58
N SER A 43 5.69 0.71 9.29
CA SER A 43 4.30 0.38 8.92
C SER A 43 4.20 -0.37 7.60
N SER A 44 5.06 -0.08 6.63
CA SER A 44 5.15 -0.82 5.37
C SER A 44 5.61 -2.26 5.63
N TRP A 45 6.69 -2.42 6.39
CA TRP A 45 7.21 -3.74 6.77
C TRP A 45 6.20 -4.58 7.55
N GLU A 46 5.50 -3.99 8.51
CA GLU A 46 4.47 -4.68 9.27
C GLU A 46 3.34 -5.20 8.35
N ARG A 47 2.91 -4.40 7.38
CA ARG A 47 1.88 -4.80 6.43
C ARG A 47 2.34 -5.91 5.50
N TYR A 48 3.60 -5.86 5.03
CA TYR A 48 4.20 -6.88 4.17
C TYR A 48 4.36 -8.21 4.89
N LEU A 49 4.96 -8.19 6.08
CA LEU A 49 5.19 -9.40 6.87
C LEU A 49 3.88 -10.02 7.36
N ASN A 50 2.83 -9.24 7.54
CA ASN A 50 1.50 -9.77 7.87
C ASN A 50 0.70 -10.24 6.64
N GLY A 51 1.26 -10.17 5.43
CA GLY A 51 0.58 -10.60 4.20
C GLY A 51 -0.58 -9.70 3.77
N LYS A 52 -0.80 -8.57 4.46
CA LYS A 52 -1.88 -7.59 4.18
C LYS A 52 -1.63 -6.82 2.87
N THR A 53 -0.39 -6.73 2.43
CA THR A 53 -0.01 -6.15 1.13
C THR A 53 1.18 -6.91 0.58
N LEU A 54 1.18 -7.18 -0.73
CA LEU A 54 2.35 -7.77 -1.40
C LEU A 54 3.53 -6.77 -1.31
N PRO A 55 4.68 -7.15 -0.75
CA PRO A 55 5.84 -6.28 -0.74
C PRO A 55 6.32 -5.99 -2.17
N PRO A 56 6.88 -4.81 -2.46
CA PRO A 56 7.61 -4.61 -3.71
C PRO A 56 8.86 -5.51 -3.74
N GLY A 57 9.27 -5.98 -4.92
CA GLY A 57 10.45 -6.85 -5.07
C GLY A 57 11.75 -6.24 -4.49
N GLN A 58 11.87 -4.92 -4.47
CA GLN A 58 12.98 -4.23 -3.78
C GLN A 58 13.00 -4.50 -2.27
N ALA A 59 11.84 -4.52 -1.60
CA ALA A 59 11.78 -4.85 -0.17
C ALA A 59 12.29 -6.29 0.06
N VAL A 60 11.87 -7.23 -0.79
CA VAL A 60 12.31 -8.63 -0.70
C VAL A 60 13.83 -8.74 -0.87
N ARG A 61 14.41 -8.08 -1.89
CA ARG A 61 15.87 -8.04 -2.09
C ARG A 61 16.62 -7.45 -0.90
N GLU A 62 16.16 -6.29 -0.41
CA GLU A 62 16.80 -5.62 0.73
C GLU A 62 16.78 -6.50 1.99
N LEU A 63 15.69 -7.23 2.24
CA LEU A 63 15.61 -8.17 3.36
C LEU A 63 16.51 -9.40 3.16
N CYS A 64 16.55 -9.99 1.96
CA CYS A 64 17.40 -11.15 1.69
C CYS A 64 18.88 -10.81 1.79
N ARG A 65 19.28 -9.64 1.29
CA ARG A 65 20.65 -9.12 1.48
C ARG A 65 20.98 -8.93 2.96
N LEU A 66 20.05 -8.41 3.78
CA LEU A 66 20.25 -8.28 5.23
C LEU A 66 20.30 -9.64 5.94
N ALA A 67 19.62 -10.66 5.41
CA ALA A 67 19.64 -12.02 5.92
C ALA A 67 20.82 -12.86 5.42
N GLY A 68 21.64 -12.33 4.50
CA GLY A 68 22.75 -13.08 3.89
C GLY A 68 22.30 -14.14 2.90
N GLU A 69 21.06 -14.06 2.40
CA GLU A 69 20.46 -15.05 1.50
C GLU A 69 20.57 -14.61 0.02
N PRO A 70 20.77 -15.55 -0.92
CA PRO A 70 20.78 -15.24 -2.35
C PRO A 70 19.46 -14.62 -2.82
N GLU A 71 19.53 -13.43 -3.42
CA GLU A 71 18.35 -12.67 -3.84
C GLU A 71 17.43 -13.46 -4.79
N GLY A 72 17.99 -14.26 -5.69
CA GLY A 72 17.24 -15.03 -6.68
C GLY A 72 16.24 -16.02 -6.09
N ARG A 73 16.56 -16.66 -4.95
CA ARG A 73 15.66 -17.62 -4.29
C ARG A 73 14.44 -16.93 -3.67
N CYS A 74 14.67 -15.79 -3.02
CA CYS A 74 13.61 -14.99 -2.44
C CYS A 74 12.68 -14.39 -3.51
N LEU A 75 13.29 -13.95 -4.62
CA LEU A 75 12.55 -13.38 -5.74
C LEU A 75 11.68 -14.42 -6.44
N ALA A 76 12.16 -15.65 -6.64
CA ALA A 76 11.35 -16.71 -7.24
C ALA A 76 10.07 -17.01 -6.43
N LEU A 77 10.17 -17.07 -5.09
CA LEU A 77 8.99 -17.26 -4.24
C LEU A 77 8.04 -16.04 -4.30
N TRP A 78 8.62 -14.85 -4.39
CA TRP A 78 7.86 -13.62 -4.54
C TRP A 78 7.12 -13.54 -5.89
N GLU A 79 7.74 -13.98 -6.97
CA GLU A 79 7.17 -14.02 -8.33
C GLU A 79 5.95 -14.96 -8.40
N LEU A 80 5.98 -16.11 -7.73
CA LEU A 80 4.83 -17.02 -7.64
C LEU A 80 3.64 -16.36 -6.92
N ALA A 81 3.91 -15.66 -5.81
CA ALA A 81 2.86 -14.92 -5.09
C ALA A 81 2.33 -13.70 -5.88
N GLU A 82 3.15 -13.12 -6.76
CA GLU A 82 2.77 -11.99 -7.61
C GLU A 82 1.96 -12.42 -8.85
N ALA A 83 2.26 -13.56 -9.44
CA ALA A 83 1.53 -14.11 -10.59
C ALA A 83 0.05 -14.38 -10.27
N GLU A 84 -0.22 -14.92 -9.07
CA GLU A 84 -1.57 -15.11 -8.55
C GLU A 84 -2.27 -13.79 -8.23
N TRP A 85 -1.53 -12.83 -7.65
CA TRP A 85 -2.09 -11.52 -7.29
C TRP A 85 -2.44 -10.65 -8.51
N SER A 86 -1.62 -10.71 -9.55
CA SER A 86 -1.79 -9.91 -10.77
C SER A 86 -2.88 -10.47 -11.70
N GLY A 87 -3.33 -11.71 -11.49
CA GLY A 87 -4.27 -12.39 -12.37
C GLY A 87 -3.69 -12.70 -13.76
N ARG A 88 -2.36 -12.59 -13.92
CA ARG A 88 -1.64 -12.78 -15.20
C ARG A 88 -0.79 -14.05 -15.25
N GLY A 89 -0.86 -14.87 -14.21
CA GLY A 89 -0.17 -16.17 -14.14
C GLY A 89 -0.84 -17.29 -14.95
N ALA A 90 -2.04 -17.08 -15.51
CA ALA A 90 -2.65 -18.09 -16.37
C ALA A 90 -1.91 -18.11 -17.72
N PRO A 91 -1.37 -19.25 -18.18
CA PRO A 91 -0.97 -19.38 -19.57
C PRO A 91 -2.19 -19.06 -20.43
N ALA A 92 -1.98 -18.23 -21.46
CA ALA A 92 -3.02 -17.90 -22.41
C ALA A 92 -3.55 -19.20 -23.03
N ARG A 93 -4.72 -19.65 -22.55
CA ARG A 93 -5.53 -20.60 -23.30
C ARG A 93 -6.06 -19.83 -24.48
N THR A 94 -5.50 -20.11 -25.64
CA THR A 94 -6.05 -19.69 -26.93
C THR A 94 -7.29 -20.55 -27.17
N ASP A 95 -8.42 -20.14 -26.64
CA ASP A 95 -9.73 -20.68 -27.03
C ASP A 95 -10.47 -19.62 -27.87
N PRO A 96 -11.01 -19.96 -29.06
CA PRO A 96 -11.74 -19.02 -29.93
C PRO A 96 -13.05 -18.51 -29.28
N PRO A 97 -13.60 -17.36 -29.75
CA PRO A 97 -14.74 -16.73 -29.10
C PRO A 97 -16.04 -17.41 -29.51
N GLU A 98 -16.86 -17.77 -28.53
CA GLU A 98 -18.27 -18.09 -28.78
C GLU A 98 -19.16 -17.13 -28.00
N ALA A 99 -20.04 -16.48 -28.75
CA ALA A 99 -21.04 -15.53 -28.28
C ALA A 99 -22.23 -16.29 -27.68
N GLY A 100 -22.73 -15.82 -26.53
CA GLY A 100 -23.95 -16.32 -25.89
C GLY A 100 -24.58 -15.23 -25.05
N ALA A 101 -25.81 -14.87 -25.41
CA ALA A 101 -26.61 -13.74 -24.96
C ALA A 101 -27.07 -13.81 -23.49
N ALA A 102 -27.31 -12.63 -22.89
CA ALA A 102 -28.52 -12.16 -22.17
C ALA A 102 -29.09 -13.06 -21.01
N GLU A 103 -29.64 -12.62 -19.87
CA GLU A 103 -30.31 -11.39 -19.43
C GLU A 103 -30.30 -11.27 -17.88
N ALA A 104 -30.73 -10.07 -17.47
CA ALA A 104 -31.21 -9.54 -16.20
C ALA A 104 -31.81 -10.48 -15.12
N GLY A 105 -31.80 -9.97 -13.87
CA GLY A 105 -32.78 -10.35 -12.85
C GLY A 105 -32.46 -9.85 -11.44
N ARG A 106 -33.10 -8.76 -11.01
CA ARG A 106 -33.19 -8.30 -9.61
C ARG A 106 -34.19 -9.18 -8.83
N ALA A 107 -33.89 -9.46 -7.56
CA ALA A 107 -34.84 -9.67 -6.45
C ALA A 107 -34.03 -9.60 -5.15
N GLY A 108 -34.39 -8.96 -4.04
CA GLY A 108 -35.69 -8.43 -3.60
C GLY A 108 -36.13 -9.13 -2.30
N GLY A 109 -35.99 -8.45 -1.15
CA GLY A 109 -36.64 -8.78 0.14
C GLY A 109 -35.97 -9.88 0.97
N GLY A 110 -35.90 -9.83 2.30
CA GLY A 110 -36.46 -8.90 3.28
C GLY A 110 -36.42 -9.57 4.67
N GLY A 111 -36.57 -8.75 5.72
CA GLY A 111 -37.11 -9.18 7.01
C GLY A 111 -36.10 -9.66 8.05
N GLY A 112 -36.09 -9.00 9.21
CA GLY A 112 -35.46 -9.53 10.42
C GLY A 112 -35.03 -8.48 11.43
N ALA A 113 -35.96 -7.63 11.87
CA ALA A 113 -35.80 -6.93 13.13
C ALA A 113 -35.73 -7.94 14.29
N VAL A 114 -35.00 -7.60 15.36
CA VAL A 114 -35.45 -7.59 16.77
C VAL A 114 -34.22 -7.55 17.68
N LEU A 115 -34.09 -6.38 18.34
CA LEU A 115 -33.72 -6.12 19.73
C LEU A 115 -32.93 -7.19 20.51
N ALA A 116 -31.88 -6.73 21.20
CA ALA A 116 -31.97 -6.55 22.65
C ALA A 116 -30.78 -5.73 23.20
N VAL A 117 -31.09 -4.54 23.72
CA VAL A 117 -30.28 -3.80 24.69
C VAL A 117 -30.54 -4.41 26.06
N ILE A 118 -29.51 -4.78 26.82
CA ILE A 118 -29.50 -4.61 28.29
C ILE A 118 -28.08 -4.23 28.72
N ALA A 119 -27.94 -2.97 29.13
CA ALA A 119 -26.92 -2.54 30.06
C ALA A 119 -27.34 -2.95 31.48
N SER A 120 -26.43 -3.45 32.31
CA SER A 120 -26.54 -3.25 33.75
C SER A 120 -25.19 -3.37 34.45
N VAL A 121 -24.86 -2.24 35.08
CA VAL A 121 -23.88 -2.07 36.15
C VAL A 121 -24.48 -2.66 37.42
N CYS A 122 -23.71 -3.45 38.15
CA CYS A 122 -23.92 -3.69 39.58
C CYS A 122 -22.58 -3.48 40.29
N ALA A 123 -22.55 -2.44 41.12
CA ALA A 123 -21.47 -2.12 42.03
C ALA A 123 -21.80 -2.64 43.43
N LEU A 124 -20.76 -2.69 44.28
CA LEU A 124 -20.73 -2.94 45.73
C LEU A 124 -20.76 -4.44 46.13
N ALA A 125 -19.97 -4.95 47.07
CA ALA A 125 -18.90 -4.39 47.90
C ALA A 125 -18.11 -5.57 48.49
N ALA A 126 -16.79 -5.44 48.55
CA ALA A 126 -15.98 -6.06 49.60
C ALA A 126 -14.98 -4.99 50.04
N GLY A 127 -15.40 -4.23 51.05
CA GLY A 127 -14.50 -3.35 51.78
C GLY A 127 -13.63 -4.16 52.74
N GLY A 128 -12.41 -3.68 52.97
CA GLY A 128 -11.57 -4.12 54.07
C GLY A 128 -10.09 -3.88 53.87
N LEU A 129 -9.58 -2.79 54.47
CA LEU A 129 -8.18 -2.45 54.76
C LEU A 129 -7.36 -1.93 53.54
N SER A 130 -7.01 -0.64 53.40
CA SER A 130 -6.55 0.30 54.42
C SER A 130 -6.79 1.77 53.98
N VAL A 131 -7.68 2.47 54.67
CA VAL A 131 -7.71 3.94 54.71
C VAL A 131 -6.79 4.37 55.86
N VAL A 132 -5.46 4.33 55.65
CA VAL A 132 -4.47 5.09 56.43
C VAL A 132 -3.19 5.28 55.58
N LEU A 133 -3.27 5.98 54.44
CA LEU A 133 -2.13 6.73 53.88
C LEU A 133 -2.55 7.72 52.77
N VAL A 134 -3.71 8.37 52.90
CA VAL A 134 -4.18 9.40 51.94
C VAL A 134 -3.96 10.82 52.48
N LEU A 135 -3.18 11.02 53.55
CA LEU A 135 -3.02 12.36 54.15
C LEU A 135 -1.59 12.83 54.40
N LEU A 136 -0.55 12.19 53.84
CA LEU A 136 0.84 12.68 53.98
C LEU A 136 1.75 12.30 52.79
N VAL A 137 1.45 12.74 51.55
CA VAL A 137 2.47 13.12 50.55
C VAL A 137 1.80 14.11 49.58
N GLY A 138 1.87 15.39 49.94
CA GLY A 138 1.86 16.44 48.94
C GLY A 138 3.19 16.42 48.19
N GLN A 139 3.14 16.84 46.92
CA GLN A 139 4.26 17.02 46.00
C GLN A 139 5.02 15.76 45.57
N SER A 140 4.65 15.27 44.39
CA SER A 140 5.56 15.29 43.23
C SER A 140 4.73 15.15 41.96
N ALA A 141 4.60 16.26 41.21
CA ALA A 141 4.25 16.20 39.80
C ALA A 141 5.46 15.62 39.07
N ASP A 142 5.58 14.30 39.07
CA ASP A 142 6.59 13.63 38.25
C ASP A 142 6.11 13.65 36.80
N SER A 143 6.81 14.46 36.01
CA SER A 143 6.76 14.42 34.56
C SER A 143 7.25 13.05 34.13
N GLY A 144 6.32 12.11 33.94
CA GLY A 144 6.63 10.84 33.31
C GLY A 144 7.34 11.10 31.96
N PRO A 145 8.39 10.35 31.61
CA PRO A 145 9.07 10.54 30.33
C PRO A 145 8.03 10.34 29.22
N GLY A 146 7.66 11.44 28.56
CA GLY A 146 6.75 11.41 27.43
C GLY A 146 7.25 10.38 26.45
N ALA A 147 6.43 9.37 26.16
CA ALA A 147 6.70 8.42 25.09
C ALA A 147 7.17 9.22 23.87
N PRO A 148 8.29 8.83 23.21
CA PRO A 148 8.82 9.62 22.11
C PRO A 148 7.72 9.77 21.07
N SER A 149 7.17 10.99 20.98
CA SER A 149 6.22 11.35 19.94
C SER A 149 6.93 11.02 18.63
N SER A 150 6.43 10.01 17.93
CA SER A 150 6.99 9.57 16.66
C SER A 150 6.74 10.70 15.67
N ALA A 151 7.63 11.69 15.65
CA ALA A 151 7.53 12.84 14.80
C ALA A 151 7.58 12.35 13.35
N VAL A 152 6.47 12.54 12.63
CA VAL A 152 6.42 12.23 11.20
C VAL A 152 7.42 13.16 10.51
N PRO A 153 8.40 12.62 9.74
CA PRO A 153 9.39 13.45 9.09
C PRO A 153 8.74 14.52 8.22
N SER A 154 9.19 15.77 8.33
CA SER A 154 8.66 16.86 7.51
C SER A 154 9.00 16.66 6.02
N PRO A 155 8.12 17.08 5.09
CA PRO A 155 8.46 17.12 3.67
C PRO A 155 9.70 17.96 3.40
N ARG A 156 10.45 17.61 2.36
CA ARG A 156 11.61 18.40 1.88
C ARG A 156 11.23 19.43 0.80
N CYS A 157 9.96 19.52 0.43
CA CYS A 157 9.42 20.50 -0.52
C CYS A 157 7.95 20.81 -0.18
N ARG A 158 7.41 21.90 -0.74
CA ARG A 158 5.98 22.25 -0.72
C ARG A 158 5.55 22.92 -2.02
N ALA A 159 4.32 22.67 -2.45
CA ALA A 159 3.64 23.22 -3.62
C ALA A 159 4.55 23.21 -4.86
N ALA A 160 4.69 24.35 -5.54
CA ALA A 160 5.57 24.53 -6.70
C ALA A 160 7.00 24.00 -6.49
N GLY A 161 7.54 24.06 -5.27
CA GLY A 161 8.87 23.53 -4.96
C GLY A 161 8.99 22.01 -5.06
N CYS A 162 7.88 21.29 -5.17
CA CYS A 162 7.83 19.85 -5.41
C CYS A 162 7.74 19.47 -6.89
N GLU A 163 7.51 20.42 -7.79
CA GLU A 163 7.34 20.17 -9.22
C GLU A 163 8.53 19.40 -9.79
N GLY A 164 8.25 18.31 -10.52
CA GLY A 164 9.27 17.45 -11.14
C GLY A 164 10.17 16.69 -10.17
N ARG A 165 9.93 16.75 -8.86
CA ARG A 165 10.74 16.03 -7.86
C ARG A 165 10.16 14.66 -7.55
N ASN A 166 11.02 13.75 -7.08
CA ASN A 166 10.61 12.41 -6.68
C ASN A 166 9.83 12.45 -5.34
N PRO A 167 8.61 11.88 -5.25
CA PRO A 167 7.77 11.96 -4.06
C PRO A 167 8.35 11.23 -2.84
N MET A 168 9.15 10.18 -3.04
CA MET A 168 9.78 9.43 -1.94
C MET A 168 11.01 10.14 -1.41
N GLN A 169 11.85 10.69 -2.29
CA GLN A 169 13.03 11.48 -1.88
C GLN A 169 12.63 12.75 -1.12
N MET A 170 11.52 13.38 -1.52
CA MET A 170 10.97 14.56 -0.86
C MET A 170 10.17 14.25 0.41
N LYS A 171 10.05 12.97 0.79
CA LYS A 171 9.27 12.48 1.92
C LYS A 171 7.77 12.79 1.82
N CYS A 172 7.24 12.99 0.61
CA CYS A 172 5.81 13.21 0.35
C CYS A 172 4.98 11.92 0.38
N GLY A 173 5.64 10.76 0.24
CA GLY A 173 5.02 9.43 0.27
C GLY A 173 4.53 8.91 1.62
N THR A 174 4.67 9.68 2.71
CA THR A 174 4.08 9.33 4.01
C THR A 174 2.62 9.75 4.05
N ASP A 175 1.74 8.76 4.22
CA ASP A 175 0.27 8.85 4.27
C ASP A 175 -0.40 9.67 3.15
N PRO A 176 -0.09 9.39 1.87
CA PRO A 176 -0.78 10.06 0.77
C PRO A 176 -2.20 9.53 0.57
N ARG A 177 -3.13 10.43 0.26
CA ARG A 177 -4.48 10.08 -0.22
C ARG A 177 -4.38 9.42 -1.58
N THR A 178 -5.18 8.39 -1.81
CA THR A 178 -5.46 7.88 -3.16
C THR A 178 -6.68 8.63 -3.69
N LEU A 179 -6.51 9.41 -4.74
CA LEU A 179 -7.59 10.19 -5.36
C LEU A 179 -8.43 9.32 -6.32
N ALA A 180 -7.76 8.46 -7.08
CA ALA A 180 -8.40 7.49 -7.95
C ALA A 180 -7.52 6.25 -8.14
N SER A 181 -8.17 5.13 -8.44
CA SER A 181 -7.52 3.87 -8.81
C SER A 181 -8.09 3.40 -10.16
N HIS A 182 -7.24 2.87 -11.01
CA HIS A 182 -7.62 2.34 -12.32
C HIS A 182 -6.89 1.03 -12.58
N ARG A 183 -7.58 0.06 -13.17
CA ARG A 183 -6.97 -1.18 -13.67
C ARG A 183 -7.08 -1.15 -15.19
N THR A 184 -5.96 -1.25 -15.88
CA THR A 184 -5.94 -1.25 -17.34
C THR A 184 -6.47 -2.57 -17.89
N THR A 185 -6.78 -2.56 -19.18
CA THR A 185 -7.13 -3.76 -19.93
C THR A 185 -6.03 -4.83 -19.84
N GLY A 186 -4.75 -4.41 -19.81
CA GLY A 186 -3.59 -5.29 -19.62
C GLY A 186 -3.36 -5.76 -18.17
N GLY A 187 -4.26 -5.42 -17.25
CA GLY A 187 -4.19 -5.79 -15.83
C GLY A 187 -3.20 -4.98 -15.00
N ALA A 188 -2.57 -3.94 -15.56
CA ALA A 188 -1.73 -3.03 -14.78
C ALA A 188 -2.60 -2.19 -13.85
N HIS A 189 -2.10 -1.98 -12.65
CA HIS A 189 -2.78 -1.15 -11.67
C HIS A 189 -2.16 0.22 -11.62
N LEU A 190 -3.01 1.24 -11.55
CA LEU A 190 -2.62 2.63 -11.47
C LEU A 190 -3.36 3.34 -10.35
N GLU A 191 -2.68 4.26 -9.71
CA GLU A 191 -3.29 5.16 -8.74
C GLU A 191 -2.79 6.59 -8.90
N LEU A 192 -3.71 7.54 -8.73
CA LEU A 192 -3.41 8.94 -8.51
C LEU A 192 -3.27 9.18 -7.01
N ARG A 193 -2.11 9.68 -6.60
CA ARG A 193 -1.74 9.93 -5.21
C ARG A 193 -1.61 11.42 -4.96
N TYR A 194 -2.00 11.85 -3.77
CA TYR A 194 -1.90 13.23 -3.34
C TYR A 194 -1.42 13.36 -1.89
N SER A 195 -0.53 14.32 -1.65
CA SER A 195 -0.03 14.64 -0.31
C SER A 195 -0.38 16.07 0.06
N ALA A 196 -1.34 16.25 0.97
CA ALA A 196 -1.77 17.58 1.42
C ALA A 196 -0.62 18.38 2.05
N ARG A 197 0.27 17.71 2.80
CA ARG A 197 1.46 18.33 3.40
C ARG A 197 2.49 18.80 2.37
N CYS A 198 2.50 18.21 1.18
CA CYS A 198 3.36 18.65 0.08
C CYS A 198 2.63 19.56 -0.92
N GLY A 199 1.30 19.57 -0.97
CA GLY A 199 0.55 20.29 -2.00
C GLY A 199 0.85 19.80 -3.41
N ALA A 200 1.07 18.48 -3.56
CA ALA A 200 1.53 17.88 -4.81
C ALA A 200 0.95 16.47 -5.02
N GLY A 201 0.72 16.13 -6.28
CA GLY A 201 0.20 14.84 -6.73
C GLY A 201 1.20 14.07 -7.58
N TRP A 202 1.08 12.74 -7.61
CA TRP A 202 1.84 11.88 -8.51
C TRP A 202 1.02 10.66 -8.92
N ALA A 203 1.39 10.01 -10.03
CA ALA A 203 0.81 8.73 -10.39
C ALA A 203 1.77 7.59 -10.01
N ARG A 204 1.22 6.42 -9.68
CA ARG A 204 2.00 5.18 -9.50
C ARG A 204 1.39 4.04 -10.28
N MET A 205 2.24 3.13 -10.74
CA MET A 205 1.82 1.87 -11.36
C MET A 205 2.59 0.68 -10.79
N TRP A 206 1.97 -0.48 -10.87
CA TRP A 206 2.56 -1.78 -10.56
C TRP A 206 1.85 -2.86 -11.36
N SER A 207 2.40 -4.08 -11.31
CA SER A 207 1.92 -5.17 -12.15
C SER A 207 1.99 -4.74 -13.61
N THR A 208 3.18 -4.35 -14.07
CA THR A 208 3.43 -3.80 -15.42
C THR A 208 4.39 -4.69 -16.20
N ARG A 209 4.72 -4.33 -17.45
CA ARG A 209 5.75 -4.97 -18.29
C ARG A 209 6.90 -4.01 -18.55
N ILE A 210 8.08 -4.55 -18.81
CA ILE A 210 9.25 -3.75 -19.22
C ILE A 210 8.90 -2.97 -20.48
N GLY A 211 9.09 -1.65 -20.43
CA GLY A 211 8.73 -0.71 -21.49
C GLY A 211 7.39 0.01 -21.30
N ASP A 212 6.52 -0.45 -20.39
CA ASP A 212 5.29 0.27 -20.06
C ASP A 212 5.61 1.68 -19.55
N ARG A 213 4.71 2.62 -19.85
CA ARG A 213 4.89 4.02 -19.49
C ARG A 213 3.65 4.60 -18.82
N LEU A 214 3.90 5.37 -17.78
CA LEU A 214 2.92 6.21 -17.11
C LEU A 214 3.32 7.66 -17.26
N GLU A 215 2.35 8.50 -17.58
CA GLU A 215 2.47 9.95 -17.65
C GLU A 215 1.46 10.58 -16.70
N LEU A 216 1.86 11.64 -16.02
CA LEU A 216 1.02 12.46 -15.17
C LEU A 216 1.12 13.92 -15.62
N LYS A 217 -0.01 14.61 -15.65
CA LYS A 217 -0.08 16.06 -15.84
C LYS A 217 -1.21 16.66 -15.01
N ALA A 218 -1.09 17.94 -14.67
CA ALA A 218 -2.23 18.71 -14.20
C ALA A 218 -3.11 19.11 -15.41
N ALA A 219 -4.43 19.13 -15.22
CA ALA A 219 -5.40 19.40 -16.30
C ALA A 219 -5.48 20.88 -16.68
N ASP A 220 -5.14 21.76 -15.75
CA ASP A 220 -5.05 23.21 -15.92
C ASP A 220 -3.77 23.65 -16.66
N GLY A 221 -2.85 22.71 -16.96
CA GLY A 221 -1.65 22.95 -17.77
C GLY A 221 -0.37 22.51 -17.07
N GLY A 222 0.78 22.82 -17.67
CA GLY A 222 2.10 22.52 -17.10
C GLY A 222 2.80 21.30 -17.70
N PRO A 223 4.03 21.01 -17.24
CA PRO A 223 4.84 19.92 -17.78
C PRO A 223 4.27 18.56 -17.41
N ALA A 224 4.29 17.64 -18.39
CA ALA A 224 3.96 16.24 -18.14
C ALA A 224 5.18 15.51 -17.56
N HIS A 225 4.95 14.73 -16.51
CA HIS A 225 5.96 13.90 -15.86
C HIS A 225 5.75 12.44 -16.20
N SER A 226 6.81 11.74 -16.59
CA SER A 226 6.69 10.35 -16.99
C SER A 226 7.60 9.41 -16.21
N ALA A 227 7.14 8.18 -16.02
CA ALA A 227 7.92 7.08 -15.54
C ALA A 227 7.80 5.91 -16.52
N ARG A 228 8.90 5.17 -16.70
CA ARG A 228 8.97 3.98 -17.55
C ARG A 228 9.44 2.81 -16.73
N ILE A 229 8.94 1.64 -17.08
CA ILE A 229 9.43 0.39 -16.53
C ILE A 229 10.71 -0.01 -17.28
N GLY A 230 11.86 0.15 -16.62
CA GLY A 230 13.17 -0.12 -17.24
C GLY A 230 13.64 -1.57 -17.12
N ASP A 231 13.19 -2.28 -16.08
CA ASP A 231 13.63 -3.63 -15.76
C ASP A 231 12.50 -4.44 -15.09
N GLY A 232 12.75 -5.75 -14.90
CA GLY A 232 11.78 -6.64 -14.26
C GLY A 232 11.43 -6.22 -12.84
N ALA A 233 12.40 -5.69 -12.08
CA ALA A 233 12.16 -5.24 -10.71
C ALA A 233 11.23 -4.01 -10.64
N ALA A 234 11.35 -3.08 -11.58
CA ALA A 234 10.45 -1.95 -11.75
C ALA A 234 9.05 -2.41 -12.18
N ALA A 235 8.97 -3.44 -13.04
CA ALA A 235 7.70 -3.99 -13.52
C ALA A 235 6.84 -4.56 -12.37
N GLN A 236 7.56 -5.11 -11.40
CA GLN A 236 7.14 -5.86 -10.23
C GLN A 236 6.94 -5.00 -8.97
N SER A 237 7.50 -3.79 -8.95
CA SER A 237 7.41 -2.83 -7.84
C SER A 237 6.47 -1.67 -8.18
N TYR A 238 6.31 -0.75 -7.24
CA TYR A 238 5.72 0.54 -7.55
C TYR A 238 6.73 1.42 -8.29
N VAL A 239 6.36 1.82 -9.50
CA VAL A 239 7.01 2.91 -10.21
C VAL A 239 6.13 4.14 -10.11
N TYR A 240 6.77 5.28 -9.85
CA TYR A 240 6.09 6.55 -9.59
C TYR A 240 6.55 7.59 -10.60
N THR A 241 5.65 8.42 -11.08
CA THR A 241 6.04 9.64 -11.79
C THR A 241 6.69 10.62 -10.80
N PRO A 242 7.52 11.55 -11.30
CA PRO A 242 7.74 12.80 -10.60
C PRO A 242 6.42 13.50 -10.24
N MET A 243 6.48 14.35 -9.23
CA MET A 243 5.31 15.09 -8.74
C MET A 243 4.94 16.26 -9.64
N THR A 244 3.65 16.60 -9.65
CA THR A 244 3.12 17.88 -10.13
C THR A 244 2.48 18.65 -8.96
N GLU A 245 2.61 19.96 -8.93
CA GLU A 245 1.90 20.83 -8.00
C GLU A 245 0.40 20.62 -8.17
N ALA A 246 -0.31 20.45 -7.05
CA ALA A 246 -1.73 20.16 -7.05
C ALA A 246 -2.40 20.87 -5.88
N ARG A 247 -3.13 21.95 -6.19
CA ARG A 247 -3.90 22.70 -5.20
C ARG A 247 -5.27 22.06 -5.03
N PRO A 248 -5.95 22.25 -3.89
CA PRO A 248 -7.35 21.83 -3.74
C PRO A 248 -8.18 22.34 -4.92
N GLY A 249 -8.89 21.44 -5.59
CA GLY A 249 -9.65 21.75 -6.80
C GLY A 249 -8.91 21.60 -8.13
N THR A 250 -7.59 21.41 -8.15
CA THR A 250 -6.85 21.01 -9.36
C THR A 250 -7.25 19.58 -9.74
N THR A 251 -7.49 19.35 -11.04
CA THR A 251 -7.64 18.00 -11.60
C THR A 251 -6.28 17.52 -12.11
N ILE A 252 -5.86 16.33 -11.70
CA ILE A 252 -4.66 15.67 -12.25
C ILE A 252 -5.07 14.46 -13.08
N GLN A 253 -4.39 14.25 -14.20
CA GLN A 253 -4.66 13.16 -15.12
C GLN A 253 -3.44 12.26 -15.25
N ALA A 254 -3.68 10.95 -15.16
CA ALA A 254 -2.70 9.92 -15.46
C ALA A 254 -3.07 9.23 -16.79
N CYS A 255 -2.09 9.01 -17.64
CA CYS A 255 -2.22 8.26 -18.88
C CYS A 255 -1.20 7.12 -18.94
N PHE A 256 -1.70 5.91 -19.12
CA PHE A 256 -0.92 4.70 -19.31
C PHE A 256 -0.73 4.39 -20.80
N ARG A 257 0.47 3.96 -21.16
CA ARG A 257 0.82 3.48 -22.50
C ARG A 257 1.45 2.09 -22.38
N PRO A 258 0.75 1.02 -22.80
CA PRO A 258 1.29 -0.33 -22.77
C PRO A 258 2.40 -0.50 -23.80
N VAL A 259 3.43 -1.27 -23.46
CA VAL A 259 4.53 -1.62 -24.37
C VAL A 259 4.08 -2.57 -25.48
N ALA A 260 3.12 -3.45 -25.18
CA ALA A 260 2.64 -4.50 -26.09
C ALA A 260 1.81 -3.95 -27.27
N GLY A 261 1.69 -2.63 -27.41
CA GLY A 261 0.70 -1.99 -28.26
C GLY A 261 -0.67 -1.95 -27.57
N GLY A 262 -1.53 -1.06 -28.08
CA GLY A 262 -2.83 -0.76 -27.49
C GLY A 262 -3.06 0.75 -27.36
N GLY A 263 -4.33 1.14 -27.23
CA GLY A 263 -4.71 2.53 -27.02
C GLY A 263 -4.15 3.09 -25.71
N ARG A 264 -3.89 4.40 -25.68
CA ARG A 264 -3.55 5.10 -24.44
C ARG A 264 -4.78 5.11 -23.52
N GLU A 265 -4.63 4.60 -22.30
CA GLU A 265 -5.70 4.58 -21.28
C GLU A 265 -5.46 5.72 -20.29
N CYS A 266 -6.41 6.65 -20.17
CA CYS A 266 -6.28 7.81 -19.27
C CYS A 266 -7.42 7.84 -18.23
N PHE A 267 -7.10 8.34 -17.05
CA PHE A 267 -8.07 8.61 -16.00
C PHE A 267 -7.60 9.82 -15.17
N ASP A 268 -8.54 10.53 -14.57
CA ASP A 268 -8.25 11.74 -13.79
C ASP A 268 -8.98 11.76 -12.46
N ALA A 269 -8.55 12.67 -11.59
CA ALA A 269 -9.18 12.93 -10.30
C ALA A 269 -8.94 14.36 -9.85
N ARG A 270 -9.91 14.91 -9.11
CA ARG A 270 -9.81 16.22 -8.45
C ARG A 270 -9.24 16.05 -7.04
N VAL A 271 -8.33 16.96 -6.67
CA VAL A 271 -7.61 16.98 -5.38
C VAL A 271 -8.49 17.46 -4.22
#